data_AF-A0A0F9CDB6-F1
#
_entry.id   AF-A0A0F9CDB6-F1
#
_cell.length_a   1.000
_cell.length_b   1.000
_cell.length_c   1.000
_cell.angle_alpha   90.00
_cell.angle_beta   90.00
_cell.angle_gamma   90.00
#
_symmetry.space_group_name_H-M   'P 1'
#
loop_
_entity.id
_entity.type
_entity.pdbx_description
1 polymer ?
#
loop_
_entity_poly.entity_id
_entity_poly.type
_entity_poly.pdbx_seq_one_letter_code
_entity_poly.pdbx_strand_id
1 'polypeptide(L)' 'NGGIASYEVGISKPDIKIFRALCKKFKLQPEECLFLDDKEKNLGGAKKLGMKTLVFKDIEYLKKEFDRLGIQLS' A
#
# COMPACT_ATOMS: atom_id res chain seq x y z
N ASN A 1 -4.93 -4.28 -16.08
CA ASN A 1 -5.55 -4.55 -14.76
C ASN A 1 -4.46 -4.78 -13.72
N GLY A 2 -4.31 -3.89 -12.73
CA GLY A 2 -3.20 -3.87 -11.76
C GLY A 2 -3.59 -4.19 -10.30
N GLY A 3 -4.70 -4.91 -10.07
CA GLY A 3 -5.23 -5.17 -8.73
C GLY A 3 -5.36 -6.65 -8.35
N ILE A 4 -5.54 -6.88 -7.05
CA ILE A 4 -6.09 -8.11 -6.47
C ILE A 4 -7.29 -7.68 -5.63
N ALA A 5 -8.47 -8.24 -5.90
CA ALA A 5 -9.63 -8.00 -5.05
C ALA A 5 -9.70 -9.05 -3.93
N SER A 6 -10.04 -8.62 -2.71
CA SER A 6 -10.07 -9.52 -1.54
C SER A 6 -11.03 -10.70 -1.71
N TYR A 7 -12.13 -10.52 -2.46
CA TYR A 7 -13.10 -11.58 -2.72
C TYR A 7 -12.55 -12.67 -3.66
N GLU A 8 -11.57 -12.34 -4.51
CA GLU A 8 -10.92 -13.31 -5.42
C GLU A 8 -9.98 -14.25 -4.66
N VAL A 9 -9.44 -13.78 -3.53
CA VAL A 9 -8.39 -14.49 -2.77
C VAL A 9 -8.79 -14.90 -1.35
N GLY A 10 -9.98 -14.50 -0.89
CA GLY A 10 -10.50 -14.82 0.46
C GLY A 10 -9.69 -14.20 1.61
N ILE A 11 -8.87 -13.19 1.33
CA ILE A 11 -7.94 -12.57 2.28
C ILE A 11 -8.15 -11.06 2.21
N SER A 12 -8.20 -10.39 3.37
CA SER A 12 -8.42 -8.95 3.48
C SER A 12 -7.34 -8.27 4.32
N LYS A 13 -7.21 -6.95 4.17
CA LYS A 13 -6.36 -6.12 5.02
C LYS A 13 -6.90 -6.18 6.47
N PRO A 14 -6.03 -6.16 7.50
CA PRO A 14 -4.57 -5.99 7.45
C PRO A 14 -3.77 -7.30 7.36
N ASP A 15 -4.35 -8.43 6.94
CA ASP A 15 -3.59 -9.68 6.83
C ASP A 15 -2.43 -9.49 5.84
N ILE A 16 -1.20 -9.76 6.30
CA ILE A 16 0.03 -9.66 5.51
C ILE A 16 -0.03 -10.47 4.20
N LYS A 17 -0.85 -11.53 4.16
CA LYS A 17 -0.98 -12.41 3.00
C LYS A 17 -1.52 -11.69 1.76
N ILE A 18 -2.40 -10.69 1.89
CA ILE A 18 -2.90 -9.95 0.71
C ILE A 18 -1.78 -9.12 0.07
N PHE A 19 -0.94 -8.48 0.89
CA PHE A 19 0.20 -7.70 0.43
C PHE A 19 1.27 -8.59 -0.21
N ARG A 20 1.54 -9.77 0.37
CA ARG A 20 2.44 -10.78 -0.22
C ARG A 20 1.92 -11.28 -1.56
N ALA A 21 0.62 -11.56 -1.66
CA ALA A 21 -0.01 -11.98 -2.91
C ALA A 21 0.12 -10.89 -3.98
N LEU A 22 -0.07 -9.63 -3.62
CA LEU A 22 0.10 -8.47 -4.51
C LEU A 22 1.54 -8.38 -5.02
N CYS A 23 2.53 -8.35 -4.13
CA CYS A 23 3.94 -8.31 -4.50
C CYS A 23 4.33 -9.49 -5.39
N LYS A 24 3.86 -10.71 -5.09
CA LYS A 24 4.14 -11.89 -5.91
C LYS A 24 3.54 -11.80 -7.30
N LYS A 25 2.26 -11.39 -7.40
CA LYS A 25 1.54 -11.29 -8.69
C LYS A 25 2.20 -10.27 -9.62
N PHE A 26 2.61 -9.13 -9.07
CA PHE A 26 3.17 -8.01 -9.84
C PHE A 26 4.70 -7.93 -9.78
N LYS A 27 5.37 -8.92 -9.17
CA LYS A 27 6.83 -8.99 -8.98
C LYS A 27 7.42 -7.70 -8.36
N LEU A 28 6.74 -7.15 -7.36
CA LEU A 28 7.14 -5.94 -6.65
C LEU A 28 8.06 -6.27 -5.48
N GLN A 29 9.06 -5.43 -5.24
CA GLN A 29 9.82 -5.43 -3.98
C GLN A 29 9.04 -4.61 -2.95
N PRO A 30 8.65 -5.19 -1.79
CA PRO A 30 7.90 -4.47 -0.77
C PRO A 30 8.56 -3.16 -0.33
N GLU A 31 9.89 -3.13 -0.23
CA GLU A 31 10.68 -1.99 0.25
C GLU A 31 10.66 -0.80 -0.71
N GLU A 32 10.35 -1.06 -1.99
CA GLU A 32 10.18 -0.05 -3.03
C GLU A 32 8.71 0.39 -3.20
N CYS A 33 7.79 -0.18 -2.40
CA CYS A 33 6.36 0.12 -2.48
C CYS A 33 5.91 1.14 -1.44
N LEU A 34 5.01 2.04 -1.85
CA LEU A 34 4.19 2.88 -0.97
C LEU A 34 2.74 2.37 -0.96
N PHE A 35 2.24 1.98 0.21
CA PHE A 35 0.84 1.59 0.40
C PHE A 35 0.03 2.70 1.07
N LEU A 36 -1.11 3.05 0.46
CA LEU A 36 -2.03 4.10 0.88
C LEU A 36 -3.37 3.49 1.31
N ASP A 37 -3.89 3.90 2.47
CA ASP A 37 -5.22 3.50 2.96
C ASP A 37 -5.81 4.59 3.85
N ASP A 38 -7.13 4.77 3.85
CA ASP A 38 -7.82 5.75 4.70
C ASP A 38 -7.88 5.32 6.17
N LYS A 39 -7.72 4.01 6.44
CA LYS A 39 -7.81 3.44 7.78
C LYS A 39 -6.46 2.95 8.25
N GLU A 40 -5.95 3.58 9.31
CA GLU A 40 -4.67 3.21 9.93
C GLU A 40 -4.57 1.71 10.27
N LYS A 41 -5.67 1.11 10.73
CA LYS A 41 -5.73 -0.34 11.05
C LYS A 41 -5.38 -1.25 9.87
N ASN A 42 -5.54 -0.80 8.63
CA ASN A 42 -5.26 -1.58 7.43
C ASN A 42 -3.76 -1.60 7.07
N LEU A 43 -2.98 -0.64 7.59
CA LEU A 43 -1.57 -0.46 7.22
C LEU A 43 -0.64 -1.51 7.85
N GLY A 44 -1.07 -2.16 8.94
CA GLY A 44 -0.20 -3.04 9.72
C GLY A 44 0.42 -4.19 8.93
N GLY A 45 -0.33 -4.79 8.00
CA GLY A 45 0.17 -5.87 7.14
C GLY A 45 1.24 -5.40 6.15
N ALA A 46 1.02 -4.23 5.54
CA ALA A 46 1.98 -3.61 4.62
C ALA A 46 3.27 -3.22 5.33
N LYS A 47 3.18 -2.55 6.49
CA LYS A 47 4.36 -2.18 7.31
C LYS A 47 5.20 -3.41 7.67
N LYS A 48 4.56 -4.49 8.14
CA LYS A 48 5.24 -5.74 8.49
C LYS A 48 5.93 -6.42 7.30
N LEU A 49 5.48 -6.15 6.08
CA LEU A 49 6.09 -6.69 4.87
C LEU A 49 7.27 -5.86 4.36
N GLY A 50 7.55 -4.69 4.96
CA GLY A 50 8.64 -3.80 4.55
C GLY A 50 8.19 -2.60 3.70
N MET A 51 6.90 -2.46 3.43
CA MET A 51 6.39 -1.33 2.65
C MET A 51 6.42 -0.03 3.43
N LYS A 52 6.68 1.08 2.72
CA LYS A 52 6.30 2.41 3.20
C LYS A 52 4.78 2.49 3.22
N THR A 53 4.21 3.10 4.25
CA THR A 53 2.76 3.23 4.37
C THR A 53 2.36 4.64 4.75
N LEU A 54 1.25 5.13 4.21
CA LEU A 54 0.70 6.43 4.52
C LEU A 54 -0.81 6.33 4.74
N VAL A 55 -1.31 6.93 5.83
CA VAL A 55 -2.75 7.07 6.05
C VAL A 55 -3.25 8.19 5.14
N PHE A 56 -4.06 7.87 4.14
CA PHE A 56 -4.62 8.86 3.25
C PHE A 56 -5.71 9.67 3.98
N LYS A 57 -5.62 10.99 3.91
CA LYS A 57 -6.59 11.92 4.51
C LYS A 57 -7.34 12.67 3.41
N ASP A 58 -6.59 13.40 2.60
CA ASP A 58 -7.07 14.17 1.47
C ASP A 58 -5.93 14.38 0.45
N ILE A 59 -6.26 15.00 -0.69
CA ILE A 59 -5.32 15.25 -1.78
C ILE A 59 -4.24 16.26 -1.41
N GLU A 60 -4.56 17.29 -0.61
CA GLU A 60 -3.57 18.30 -0.22
C GLU A 60 -2.50 17.73 0.71
N TYR A 61 -2.94 16.89 1.66
CA TYR A 61 -2.08 16.10 2.51
C TYR A 61 -1.20 15.16 1.68
N LEU A 62 -1.79 14.42 0.73
CA LEU A 62 -1.04 13.48 -0.12
C LEU A 62 0.05 14.18 -0.91
N LYS A 63 -0.24 15.36 -1.50
CA LYS A 63 0.75 16.16 -2.22
C LYS A 63 1.94 16.54 -1.33
N LYS A 64 1.67 17.07 -0.12
CA LYS A 64 2.72 17.42 0.85
C LYS A 64 3.57 16.22 1.25
N GLU A 65 2.96 15.06 1.42
CA GLU A 65 3.68 13.83 1.75
C GLU A 65 4.50 13.32 0.57
N PHE A 66 4.02 13.45 -0.66
CA PHE A 66 4.76 13.08 -1.85
C PHE A 66 5.98 13.98 -2.05
N ASP A 67 5.83 15.30 -1.86
CA ASP A 67 6.95 16.24 -1.88
C ASP A 67 8.02 15.88 -0.84
N ARG A 68 7.60 15.55 0.39
CA ARG A 68 8.50 15.11 1.49
C ARG A 68 9.23 13.81 1.16
N LEU A 69 8.56 12.90 0.45
CA LEU A 69 9.12 11.61 0.03
C LEU A 69 9.94 11.71 -1.27
N GLY A 70 10.00 12.88 -1.92
CA GLY A 70 10.67 13.07 -3.20
C GLY A 70 9.95 12.36 -4.36
N ILE A 71 8.64 12.12 -4.23
CA ILE A 71 7.81 11.46 -5.25
C ILE A 71 7.19 12.53 -6.15
N GLN A 72 7.49 12.48 -7.45
CA GLN A 72 6.86 13.34 -8.44
C GLN A 72 5.64 12.65 -9.06
N LEU A 73 4.50 13.34 -9.09
CA LEU A 73 3.33 12.93 -9.84
C LEU A 73 3.51 13.37 -11.29
N SER A 74 3.54 12.41 -12.22
CA SER A 74 3.53 12.63 -13.67
C SER A 74 2.12 12.59 -14.23
#